data_AF-A0A1P8UT50-F1
#
_entry.id   AF-A0A1P8UT50-F1
#
_cell.length_a   1.000
_cell.length_b   1.000
_cell.length_c   1.000
_cell.angle_alpha   90.00
_cell.angle_beta   90.00
_cell.angle_gamma   90.00
#
_symmetry.space_group_name_H-M   'P 1'
#
loop_
_entity.id
_entity.type
_entity.pdbx_description
1 polymer ?
#
loop_
_entity_poly.entity_id
_entity_poly.type
_entity_poly.pdbx_seq_one_letter_code
_entity_poly.pdbx_strand_id
1 'polypeptide(L)' 'MAKLTKDTLFKPAAPRAETVMDKTSRAARQILDDEKHKRDAKTEQLRKARIERDGGK' A
#
# COMPACT_ATOMS: atom_id res chain seq x y z
N MET A 1 34.70 8.45 28.74
CA MET A 1 34.04 9.54 28.00
C MET A 1 33.72 9.05 26.61
N ALA A 2 32.45 9.05 26.19
CA ALA A 2 32.09 8.66 24.82
C ALA A 2 32.70 9.67 23.82
N LYS A 3 33.26 9.18 22.72
CA LYS A 3 33.81 10.02 21.65
C LYS A 3 32.65 10.43 20.73
N LEU A 4 32.10 11.63 20.92
CA LEU A 4 31.05 12.16 20.05
C LEU A 4 31.68 12.57 18.71
N THR A 5 31.13 12.03 17.62
CA THR A 5 31.46 12.39 16.23
C THR A 5 30.37 13.30 15.67
N LYS A 6 30.63 13.99 14.55
CA LYS A 6 29.64 14.88 13.90
C LYS A 6 28.28 14.18 13.69
N ASP A 7 28.31 12.89 13.40
CA ASP A 7 27.12 12.08 13.10
C ASP A 7 26.42 11.54 14.35
N THR A 8 27.09 11.52 15.50
CA THR A 8 26.56 10.98 16.77
C THR A 8 26.28 12.06 17.82
N LEU A 9 26.53 13.32 17.46
CA LEU A 9 26.35 14.48 18.35
C LEU A 9 24.88 14.73 18.70
N PHE A 10 23.98 14.45 17.75
CA PHE A 10 22.54 14.62 17.93
C PHE A 10 21.84 13.26 17.85
N LYS A 11 20.87 13.03 18.73
CA LYS A 11 19.98 11.88 18.59
C LYS A 11 19.10 12.11 17.36
N PRO A 12 18.88 11.08 16.51
CA PRO A 12 17.94 11.19 15.40
C PRO A 12 16.56 11.53 15.96
N ALA A 13 15.88 12.49 15.33
CA ALA A 13 14.52 12.82 15.70
C ALA A 13 13.62 11.60 15.51
N ALA A 14 12.77 11.31 16.51
CA ALA A 14 11.77 10.27 16.35
C ALA A 14 10.83 10.62 15.18
N PRO A 15 10.40 9.63 14.39
CA PRO A 15 9.38 9.86 13.37
C PRO A 15 8.13 10.47 14.01
N ARG A 16 7.50 11.41 13.31
CA ARG A 16 6.27 12.04 13.80
C ARG A 16 5.18 10.99 14.01
N ALA A 17 4.46 11.12 15.12
CA ALA A 17 3.29 10.30 15.38
C ALA A 17 2.18 10.62 14.37
N GLU A 18 1.48 9.58 13.92
CA GLU A 18 0.35 9.74 13.00
C GLU A 18 -0.78 10.53 13.66
N THR A 19 -1.28 11.53 12.94
CA THR A 19 -2.47 12.29 13.34
C THR A 19 -3.73 11.48 13.06
N VAL A 20 -4.87 11.92 13.61
CA VAL A 20 -6.18 11.32 13.31
C VAL A 20 -6.48 11.41 11.80
N MET A 21 -6.08 12.50 11.15
CA MET A 21 -6.24 12.69 9.71
C MET A 21 -5.38 11.73 8.88
N ASP A 22 -4.17 11.42 9.35
CA ASP A 22 -3.30 10.43 8.69
C ASP A 22 -3.93 9.04 8.76
N LYS A 23 -4.51 8.69 9.92
CA LYS A 23 -5.22 7.42 10.12
C LYS A 23 -6.44 7.30 9.21
N THR A 24 -7.27 8.34 9.11
CA THR A 24 -8.43 8.31 8.23
C THR A 24 -8.02 8.24 6.75
N SER A 25 -6.98 8.97 6.36
CA SER A 25 -6.43 8.92 4.99
C SER A 25 -5.88 7.53 4.65
N ARG A 26 -5.18 6.89 5.60
CA ARG A 26 -4.70 5.51 5.46
C ARG A 26 -5.85 4.53 5.27
N ALA A 27 -6.87 4.61 6.12
CA ALA A 27 -8.04 3.73 6.04
C ALA A 27 -8.79 3.92 4.70
N ALA A 28 -8.98 5.16 4.26
CA ALA A 28 -9.62 5.45 2.98
C ALA A 28 -8.85 4.84 1.80
N ARG A 29 -7.52 4.97 1.78
CA ARG A 29 -6.67 4.35 0.74
C ARG A 29 -6.80 2.83 0.74
N GLN A 30 -6.75 2.21 1.92
CA GLN A 30 -6.88 0.75 2.04
C GLN A 30 -8.22 0.25 1.49
N ILE A 31 -9.33 0.94 1.79
CA ILE A 31 -10.65 0.59 1.25
C ILE A 31 -10.65 0.64 -0.29
N LEU A 32 -10.10 1.72 -0.86
CA LEU A 32 -10.04 1.90 -2.31
C LEU A 32 -9.17 0.83 -2.99
N ASP A 33 -8.03 0.50 -2.40
CA ASP A 33 -7.11 -0.53 -2.91
C ASP A 33 -7.75 -1.93 -2.85
N ASP A 34 -8.44 -2.26 -1.76
CA ASP A 34 -9.15 -3.53 -1.60
C ASP A 34 -10.29 -3.67 -2.63
N GLU A 35 -11.06 -2.60 -2.86
CA GLU A 35 -12.11 -2.58 -3.89
C GLU A 35 -11.55 -2.69 -5.30
N LYS A 36 -10.43 -2.01 -5.57
CA LYS A 36 -9.73 -2.11 -6.85
C LYS A 36 -9.25 -3.55 -7.08
N HIS A 37 -8.60 -4.15 -6.10
CA HIS A 37 -8.12 -5.53 -6.19
C HIS A 37 -9.26 -6.52 -6.47
N LYS A 38 -10.41 -6.37 -5.81
CA LYS A 38 -11.60 -7.20 -6.07
C LYS A 38 -12.11 -7.05 -7.51
N ARG A 39 -12.15 -5.82 -8.03
CA ARG A 39 -12.57 -5.55 -9.43
C ARG A 39 -11.58 -6.12 -10.43
N ASP A 40 -10.29 -5.95 -10.18
CA ASP A 40 -9.22 -6.44 -11.06
C ASP A 40 -9.24 -7.98 -11.11
N ALA A 41 -9.31 -8.65 -9.96
CA ALA A 41 -9.42 -10.11 -9.88
C ALA A 41 -10.63 -10.66 -10.64
N LYS A 42 -11.81 -10.02 -10.47
CA LYS A 42 -13.02 -10.40 -11.22
C LYS A 42 -12.84 -10.20 -12.72
N THR A 43 -12.22 -9.08 -13.12
CA THR A 43 -11.99 -8.76 -14.53
C THR A 43 -11.05 -9.78 -15.17
N GLU A 44 -9.97 -10.17 -14.48
CA GLU A 44 -9.06 -11.21 -14.94
C GLU A 44 -9.75 -12.57 -15.07
N GLN A 45 -10.58 -12.95 -14.10
CA GLN A 45 -11.35 -14.19 -14.17
C GLN A 45 -12.28 -14.22 -15.38
N LEU A 46 -13.04 -13.14 -15.60
CA LEU A 46 -13.95 -13.03 -16.75
C LEU A 46 -13.19 -13.01 -18.08
N ARG A 47 -12.02 -12.36 -18.12
CA ARG A 47 -11.16 -12.36 -19.30
C ARG A 47 -10.66 -13.76 -19.65
N LYS A 48 -10.21 -14.54 -18.65
CA LYS A 48 -9.79 -15.94 -18.84
C LYS A 48 -10.94 -16.79 -19.38
N ALA A 49 -12.10 -16.73 -18.73
CA ALA A 49 -13.30 -17.46 -19.16
C ALA A 49 -13.74 -17.09 -20.58
N ARG A 50 -13.60 -15.81 -20.97
CA ARG A 50 -13.90 -15.36 -22.32
C ARG A 50 -12.92 -15.93 -23.35
N ILE A 51 -11.62 -15.95 -23.04
CA ILE A 51 -10.61 -16.54 -23.93
C ILE A 51 -10.85 -18.03 -24.12
N GLU A 52 -11.18 -18.77 -23.06
CA GLU A 52 -11.49 -20.21 -23.18
C GLU A 52 -12.71 -20.46 -24.07
N ARG A 53 -13.76 -19.64 -23.92
CA ARG A 53 -14.97 -19.74 -24.74
C ARG A 53 -14.74 -19.33 -26.19
N ASP A 54 -14.03 -18.23 -26.43
CA ASP A 54 -13.89 -17.63 -27.76
C ASP A 54 -12.70 -18.25 -28.54
N GLY A 55 -11.68 -18.77 -27.86
CA GLY A 55 -10.49 -19.42 -28.44
C GLY A 55 -10.55 -20.96 -28.50
N GLY A 56 -11.63 -21.56 -27.98
CA GLY A 56 -11.94 -23.00 -28.12
C GLY A 56 -12.77 -23.34 -29.37
N LYS A 57 -12.82 -22.46 -30.37
CA LYS A 57 -13.35 -22.72 -31.71
C LYS A 57 -12.23 -22.83 -32.73
#